data_AF-D8T966-F1
#
_entry.id   AF-D8T966-F1
#
_cell.length_a   1.000
_cell.length_b   1.000
_cell.length_c   1.000
_cell.angle_alpha   90.00
_cell.angle_beta   90.00
_cell.angle_gamma   90.00
#
_symmetry.space_group_name_H-M   'P 1'
#
loop_
_entity.id
_entity.type
_entity.pdbx_description
1 polymer ?
#
loop_
_entity_poly.entity_id
_entity_poly.type
_entity_poly.pdbx_seq_one_letter_code
_entity_poly.pdbx_strand_id
1 'polypeptide(L)' 'RKPLQKKTSTQGKTVLHLVHIDIWGLSLIKSLTYTLYFLLIVDDLNHFTTVHYLRQKSDALQNL' A
#
# COMPACT_ATOMS: atom_id res chain seq x y z
N ARG A 1 -5.99 -23.03 11.24
CA ARG A 1 -5.82 -22.42 9.90
C ARG A 1 -4.84 -23.27 9.10
N LYS A 2 -5.18 -23.66 7.88
CA LYS A 2 -4.23 -24.32 6.97
C LYS A 2 -3.35 -23.23 6.33
N PRO A 3 -2.02 -23.39 6.24
CA PRO A 3 -1.18 -22.40 5.58
C PRO A 3 -1.61 -22.25 4.12
N LEU A 4 -1.67 -21.02 3.62
CA LEU A 4 -1.85 -20.80 2.19
C LEU A 4 -0.65 -21.44 1.47
N GLN A 5 -0.90 -22.39 0.56
CA GLN A 5 0.20 -22.97 -0.20
C GLN A 5 0.85 -21.88 -1.04
N LYS A 6 2.13 -21.62 -0.82
CA LYS A 6 2.90 -20.62 -1.55
C LYS A 6 3.11 -21.14 -2.97
N LYS A 7 2.16 -20.84 -3.87
CA LYS A 7 2.33 -21.08 -5.30
C LYS A 7 3.01 -19.85 -5.91
N THR A 8 4.11 -20.13 -6.63
CA THR A 8 4.77 -19.35 -7.69
C THR A 8 5.95 -18.41 -7.36
N SER A 9 6.90 -18.48 -8.30
CA SER A 9 8.18 -17.81 -8.48
C SER A 9 8.04 -16.34 -8.95
N THR A 10 7.08 -15.60 -8.41
CA THR A 10 6.69 -14.26 -8.89
C THR A 10 7.11 -13.17 -7.91
N GLN A 11 8.19 -13.40 -7.15
CA GLN A 11 8.76 -12.36 -6.30
C GLN A 11 9.66 -11.44 -7.12
N GLY A 12 9.61 -10.14 -6.83
CA GLY A 12 10.55 -9.16 -7.36
C GLY A 12 11.99 -9.58 -7.07
N LYS A 13 12.82 -9.71 -8.11
CA LYS A 13 14.24 -10.11 -7.98
C LYS A 13 15.18 -8.99 -7.52
N THR A 14 14.74 -7.74 -7.60
CA THR A 14 15.49 -6.55 -7.20
C THR A 14 14.55 -5.58 -6.48
N VAL A 15 15.12 -4.66 -5.69
CA VAL A 15 14.35 -3.62 -4.98
C VAL A 15 13.58 -2.78 -6.00
N LEU A 16 12.31 -2.50 -5.70
CA LEU A 16 11.33 -1.80 -6.54
C LEU A 16 11.01 -2.48 -7.87
N HIS A 17 11.36 -3.75 -8.07
CA HIS A 17 11.00 -4.50 -9.27
C HIS A 17 9.49 -4.77 -9.32
N LEU A 18 8.89 -5.11 -8.19
CA LEU A 18 7.45 -5.31 -8.06
C LEU A 18 6.97 -4.52 -6.85
N VAL A 19 6.01 -3.64 -7.08
CA VAL A 19 5.43 -2.78 -6.06
C VAL A 19 3.92 -2.98 -6.04
N HIS A 20 3.38 -3.23 -4.86
CA HIS A 20 1.95 -3.31 -4.63
C HIS A 20 1.47 -1.95 -4.13
N ILE A 21 0.51 -1.36 -4.83
CA ILE A 21 -0.08 -0.06 -4.47
C ILE A 21 -1.56 -0.28 -4.20
N ASP A 22 -2.04 0.25 -3.07
CA ASP A 22 -3.45 0.21 -2.70
C ASP A 22 -3.93 1.54 -2.12
N ILE A 23 -5.18 1.88 -2.38
CA ILE A 23 -5.86 3.05 -1.79
C ILE A 23 -6.97 2.53 -0.89
N TRP A 24 -6.83 2.80 0.40
CA TRP A 24 -7.83 2.43 1.39
C TRP A 24 -8.29 3.66 2.18
N GLY A 25 -9.49 3.62 2.73
CA GLY A 25 -10.04 4.77 3.44
C GLY A 25 -11.55 4.72 3.68
N LEU A 26 -12.15 5.89 3.87
CA LEU A 26 -13.39 6.03 4.65
C LEU A 26 -13.22 5.44 6.05
N SER A 27 -12.05 5.65 6.65
CA SER A 27 -11.81 5.15 8.01
C SER A 27 -12.84 5.73 8.97
N LEU A 28 -13.37 4.90 9.87
CA LEU A 28 -14.34 5.34 10.88
C LEU A 28 -13.78 6.43 11.80
N ILE A 29 -12.46 6.43 11.97
CA ILE A 29 -11.71 7.36 12.79
C ILE A 29 -10.76 8.13 11.87
N LYS A 30 -10.73 9.46 11.99
CA LYS A 30 -9.78 10.31 11.28
C LYS A 30 -8.36 10.01 11.75
N SER A 31 -7.40 10.09 10.84
CA SER A 31 -5.99 10.10 11.21
C SER A 31 -5.65 11.31 12.09
N LEU A 32 -4.45 11.31 12.67
CA LEU A 32 -3.88 12.47 13.37
C LEU A 32 -3.85 13.74 12.49
N THR A 33 -3.79 13.57 11.17
CA THR A 33 -3.76 14.65 10.18
C THR A 33 -5.13 14.97 9.58
N TYR A 34 -6.22 14.46 10.19
CA TYR A 34 -7.61 14.66 9.76
C TYR A 34 -7.94 14.10 8.37
N THR A 35 -7.16 13.12 7.90
CA THR A 35 -7.43 12.41 6.65
C THR A 35 -8.21 11.13 6.90
N LEU A 36 -8.96 10.71 5.88
CA LEU A 36 -9.79 9.50 5.90
C LEU A 36 -9.34 8.46 4.87
N TYR A 37 -8.40 8.83 4.00
CA TYR A 37 -7.84 7.99 2.97
C TYR A 37 -6.33 7.89 3.11
N PHE A 38 -5.79 6.78 2.63
CA PHE A 38 -4.41 6.40 2.75
C PHE A 38 -3.97 5.69 1.46
N LEU A 39 -2.83 6.09 0.93
CA LEU A 39 -2.14 5.38 -0.14
C LEU A 39 -1.05 4.52 0.49
N LEU A 40 -1.12 3.22 0.28
CA LEU A 40 -0.14 2.24 0.72
C LEU A 40 0.72 1.85 -0.47
N ILE A 41 2.04 1.93 -0.32
CA ILE A 41 3.00 1.47 -1.33
C ILE A 41 3.90 0.45 -0.63
N VAL A 42 3.97 -0.77 -1.18
CA VAL A 42 4.73 -1.88 -0.60
C VAL A 42 5.66 -2.47 -1.65
N ASP A 43 6.96 -2.49 -1.38
CA ASP A 43 7.93 -3.24 -2.17
C ASP A 43 7.82 -4.75 -1.89
N ASP A 44 7.77 -5.55 -2.96
CA ASP A 44 7.57 -7.00 -2.87
C ASP A 44 8.81 -7.77 -2.36
N LEU A 45 10.02 -7.21 -2.53
CA LEU A 45 11.25 -7.89 -2.14
C LEU A 45 11.57 -7.69 -0.65
N ASN A 46 11.64 -6.43 -0.22
CA ASN A 46 12.07 -6.08 1.14
C ASN A 46 10.91 -5.70 2.07
N HIS A 47 9.67 -5.68 1.58
CA HIS A 47 8.47 -5.24 2.31
C HIS A 47 8.58 -3.80 2.84
N PHE A 48 9.47 -2.98 2.27
CA PHE A 48 9.55 -1.56 2.58
C PHE A 48 8.21 -0.92 2.21
N THR A 49 7.60 -0.29 3.21
CA THR A 49 6.22 0.19 3.12
C THR A 49 6.19 1.68 3.42
N THR A 50 5.53 2.45 2.55
CA THR A 50 5.21 3.84 2.81
C THR A 50 3.70 4.03 2.86
N VAL A 51 3.27 4.98 3.69
CA VAL A 51 1.87 5.37 3.84
C VAL A 51 1.78 6.88 3.62
N HIS A 52 0.94 7.28 2.67
CA HIS A 52 0.67 8.68 2.39
C HIS A 52 -0.77 9.03 2.77
N TYR A 53 -0.96 10.12 3.51
CA TYR A 53 -2.26 10.58 3.97
C TYR A 53 -2.96 11.39 2.87
N LEU A 54 -4.20 11.04 2.54
CA LEU A 54 -4.97 11.67 1.46
C LEU A 54 -6.27 12.31 1.98
N ARG A 55 -6.61 13.51 1.51
CA ARG A 55 -7.89 14.16 1.85
C ARG A 55 -9.03 13.57 1.02
N GLN A 56 -8.76 13.28 -0.25
CA GLN A 56 -9.69 12.65 -1.20
C GLN A 56 -8.99 11.52 -1.96
N LYS A 57 -9.76 10.57 -2.51
CA LYS A 57 -9.19 9.46 -3.31
C LYS A 57 -8.40 9.97 -4.53
N SER A 58 -8.86 11.06 -5.14
CA SER A 58 -8.21 11.68 -6.30
C SER A 58 -6.80 12.21 -6.00
N ASP A 59 -6.50 12.53 -4.74
CA ASP A 59 -5.19 13.04 -4.32
C ASP A 59 -4.08 11.99 -4.50
N ALA A 60 -4.44 10.71 -4.67
CA ALA A 60 -3.50 9.65 -4.95
C ALA A 60 -2.66 9.91 -6.22
N LEU A 61 -3.24 10.58 -7.22
CA LEU A 61 -2.54 10.92 -8.47
C LEU A 61 -1.52 12.04 -8.30
N GLN A 62 -1.58 12.81 -7.21
CA GLN A 62 -0.61 13.87 -6.92
C GLN A 62 0.61 13.37 -6.13
N ASN A 63 0.51 12.20 -5.51
CA ASN A 63 1.52 11.64 -4.61
C ASN A 63 2.31 10.48 -5.23
N LEU A 64 2.09 10.23 -6.52
CA LEU A 64 2.70 9.15 -7.30
C LEU A 64 3.63 9.76 -8.35
#